data_AF-A0A1G2DWI1-F1
#
_entry.id   AF-A0A1G2DWI1-F1
#
_cell.length_a   1.000
_cell.length_b   1.000
_cell.length_c   1.000
_cell.angle_alpha   90.00
_cell.angle_beta   90.00
_cell.angle_gamma   90.00
#
_symmetry.space_group_name_H-M   'P 1'
#
loop_
_entity.id
_entity.type
_entity.pdbx_description
1 polymer ?
#
loop_
_entity_poly.entity_id
_entity_poly.type
_entity_poly.pdbx_seq_one_letter_code
_entity_poly.pdbx_strand_id
1 'polypeptide(L)'
;MAVLIPLLILAQNNDITDTTKGICAKISELSSKIDQRLSAAESKLETKREEISNRIEERREKRDTRLEEKRMKWDANREEHFAKMEEKAQTDEQKQAVMAFRQAVTEAIQARRMAIDEAINNFRDSVDDVKFSRKSAIDELVKKFREDVKAAYEKAVSDCESGVDLQAVRQNLRANLRTARENFVNDRQNIEKLSADMEPLIEAKREAIKKAIDDFKAVLEKARADFKAAVGKGTSEEGE
;
A
#
# COMPACT_ATOMS: atom_id res chain seq x y z
N MET A 1 83.93 -49.32 17.41
CA MET A 1 84.14 -48.20 16.47
C MET A 1 82.80 -47.56 16.21
N ALA A 2 82.71 -46.25 16.43
CA ALA A 2 81.62 -45.40 16.01
C ALA A 2 81.61 -45.24 14.47
N VAL A 3 80.43 -44.99 13.89
CA VAL A 3 80.05 -43.99 12.85
C VAL A 3 78.54 -44.24 12.58
N LEU A 4 77.55 -43.48 13.06
CA LEU A 4 77.04 -42.13 12.73
C LEU A 4 76.39 -41.93 11.32
N ILE A 5 75.06 -41.65 11.37
CA ILE A 5 74.22 -40.74 10.52
C ILE A 5 73.65 -41.30 9.19
N PRO A 6 72.45 -40.88 8.67
CA PRO A 6 71.37 -39.98 9.16
C PRO A 6 69.92 -40.52 9.12
N LEU A 7 69.06 -39.88 9.93
CA LEU A 7 67.61 -39.76 9.73
C LEU A 7 67.27 -39.10 8.38
N LEU A 8 66.26 -39.63 7.67
CA LEU A 8 65.42 -38.84 6.78
C LEU A 8 64.08 -38.58 7.48
N ILE A 9 63.97 -37.37 8.02
CA ILE A 9 62.72 -36.77 8.47
C ILE A 9 61.89 -36.51 7.21
N LEU A 10 60.69 -37.09 7.14
CA LEU A 10 59.65 -36.63 6.23
C LEU A 10 59.23 -35.22 6.66
N ALA A 11 59.72 -34.21 5.94
CA ALA A 11 59.11 -32.89 5.94
C ALA A 11 57.84 -32.95 5.07
N GLN A 12 56.68 -33.03 5.71
CA GLN A 12 55.42 -32.59 5.13
C GLN A 12 54.89 -31.43 5.97
N ASN A 13 54.27 -30.47 5.27
CA ASN A 13 53.46 -29.36 5.75
C ASN A 13 54.22 -28.09 6.14
N ASN A 14 54.31 -27.15 5.19
CA ASN A 14 54.30 -25.71 5.51
C ASN A 14 53.64 -24.81 4.44
N ASP A 15 53.24 -25.31 3.26
CA ASP A 15 52.57 -24.46 2.23
C ASP A 15 51.03 -24.44 2.30
N ILE A 16 50.41 -25.28 3.14
CA ILE A 16 48.94 -25.37 3.26
C ILE A 16 48.39 -24.20 4.10
N THR A 17 49.17 -23.63 5.02
CA THR A 17 48.70 -22.64 5.99
C THR A 17 48.62 -21.21 5.43
N ASP A 18 49.45 -20.86 4.44
CA ASP A 18 49.43 -19.52 3.83
C ASP A 18 48.34 -19.39 2.76
N THR A 19 48.15 -20.45 1.97
CA THR A 19 47.08 -20.55 0.97
C THR A 19 45.68 -20.58 1.62
N THR A 20 45.52 -21.27 2.75
CA THR A 20 44.26 -21.30 3.52
C THR A 20 43.96 -19.94 4.16
N LYS A 21 44.96 -19.26 4.77
CA LYS A 21 44.81 -17.88 5.27
C LYS A 21 44.36 -16.90 4.18
N GLY A 22 44.96 -16.97 2.99
CA GLY A 22 44.56 -16.15 1.84
C GLY A 22 43.13 -16.42 1.35
N ILE A 23 42.60 -17.64 1.54
CA ILE A 23 41.21 -17.99 1.18
C ILE A 23 40.23 -17.54 2.26
N CYS A 24 40.54 -17.70 3.55
CA CYS A 24 39.69 -17.19 4.63
C CYS A 24 39.56 -15.65 4.56
N ALA A 25 40.65 -14.94 4.24
CA ALA A 25 40.63 -13.48 4.01
C ALA A 25 39.69 -13.08 2.86
N LYS A 26 39.65 -13.86 1.77
CA LYS A 26 38.72 -13.63 0.64
C LYS A 26 37.26 -13.82 1.02
N ILE A 27 36.94 -14.77 1.92
CA ILE A 27 35.58 -14.97 2.43
C ILE A 27 35.13 -13.74 3.23
N SER A 28 36.02 -13.21 4.08
CA SER A 28 35.75 -11.97 4.84
C SER A 28 35.55 -10.75 3.92
N GLU A 29 36.40 -10.58 2.90
CA GLU A 29 36.23 -9.51 1.91
C GLU A 29 34.90 -9.63 1.15
N LEU A 30 34.51 -10.86 0.78
CA LEU A 30 33.24 -11.12 0.12
C LEU A 30 32.04 -10.80 1.02
N SER A 31 32.13 -11.11 2.32
CA SER A 31 31.10 -10.74 3.31
C SER A 31 30.87 -9.23 3.31
N SER A 32 31.94 -8.43 3.41
CA SER A 32 31.87 -6.97 3.41
C SER A 32 31.23 -6.43 2.10
N LYS A 33 31.63 -6.97 0.94
CA LYS A 33 31.03 -6.59 -0.35
C LYS A 33 29.54 -6.93 -0.44
N ILE A 34 29.11 -8.01 0.20
CA ILE A 34 27.70 -8.40 0.22
C ILE A 34 26.90 -7.50 1.14
N ASP A 35 27.41 -7.15 2.31
CA ASP A 35 26.76 -6.18 3.21
C ASP A 35 26.54 -4.83 2.53
N GLN A 36 27.52 -4.36 1.75
CA GLN A 36 27.39 -3.14 0.94
C GLN A 36 26.30 -3.29 -0.12
N ARG A 37 26.24 -4.43 -0.82
CA ARG A 37 25.21 -4.70 -1.84
C ARG A 37 23.81 -4.80 -1.23
N LEU A 38 23.66 -5.42 -0.06
CA LEU A 38 22.40 -5.50 0.67
C LEU A 38 21.94 -4.10 1.09
N SER A 39 22.84 -3.29 1.66
CA SER A 39 22.53 -1.91 2.04
C SER A 39 22.12 -1.05 0.84
N ALA A 40 22.80 -1.21 -0.31
CA ALA A 40 22.42 -0.52 -1.54
C ALA A 40 21.07 -1.00 -2.10
N ALA A 41 20.72 -2.27 -1.94
CA ALA A 41 19.42 -2.81 -2.34
C ALA A 41 18.29 -2.31 -1.44
N GLU A 42 18.52 -2.23 -0.12
CA GLU A 42 17.60 -1.64 0.86
C GLU A 42 17.31 -0.17 0.54
N SER A 43 18.36 0.62 0.27
CA SER A 43 18.19 2.03 -0.13
C SER A 43 17.35 2.18 -1.40
N LYS A 44 17.61 1.36 -2.44
CA LYS A 44 16.81 1.36 -3.67
C LYS A 44 15.36 0.94 -3.43
N LEU A 45 15.12 0.02 -2.49
CA LEU A 45 13.77 -0.38 -2.11
C LEU A 45 13.02 0.80 -1.48
N GLU A 46 13.67 1.54 -0.59
CA GLU A 46 13.04 2.69 0.08
C GLU A 46 12.74 3.83 -0.90
N THR A 47 13.69 4.19 -1.78
CA THR A 47 13.43 5.20 -2.82
C THR A 47 12.24 4.82 -3.70
N LYS A 48 12.13 3.55 -4.11
CA LYS A 48 10.98 3.08 -4.90
C LYS A 48 9.67 3.18 -4.14
N ARG A 49 9.66 2.92 -2.83
CA ARG A 49 8.46 3.05 -1.99
C ARG A 49 8.03 4.51 -1.87
N GLU A 50 8.97 5.42 -1.69
CA GLU A 50 8.71 6.87 -1.66
C GLU A 50 8.13 7.34 -3.00
N GLU A 51 8.74 6.97 -4.13
CA GLU A 51 8.24 7.31 -5.47
C GLU A 51 6.81 6.82 -5.70
N ILE A 52 6.51 5.58 -5.28
CA ILE A 52 5.15 5.01 -5.38
C ILE A 52 4.18 5.77 -4.46
N SER A 53 4.60 6.09 -3.24
CA SER A 53 3.78 6.83 -2.27
C SER A 53 3.38 8.20 -2.81
N ASN A 54 4.37 8.97 -3.29
CA ASN A 54 4.16 10.30 -3.85
C ASN A 54 3.23 10.26 -5.06
N ARG A 55 3.38 9.25 -5.94
CA ARG A 55 2.50 9.07 -7.10
C ARG A 55 1.05 8.74 -6.70
N ILE A 56 0.86 7.98 -5.63
CA ILE A 56 -0.49 7.66 -5.12
C ILE A 56 -1.16 8.91 -4.56
N GLU A 57 -0.42 9.70 -3.78
CA GLU A 57 -0.88 10.96 -3.18
C GLU A 57 -1.26 11.98 -4.26
N GLU A 58 -0.38 12.24 -5.22
CA GLU A 58 -0.65 13.13 -6.35
C GLU A 58 -1.92 12.71 -7.14
N ARG A 59 -2.12 11.39 -7.32
CA ARG A 59 -3.33 10.88 -7.97
C ARG A 59 -4.59 11.04 -7.13
N ARG A 60 -4.49 10.99 -5.79
CA ARG A 60 -5.61 11.26 -4.89
C ARG A 60 -6.00 12.72 -4.96
N GLU A 61 -5.04 13.62 -4.81
CA GLU A 61 -5.24 15.08 -4.91
C GLU A 61 -5.90 15.47 -6.23
N LYS A 62 -5.36 15.02 -7.37
CA LYS A 62 -5.96 15.30 -8.69
C LYS A 62 -7.41 14.83 -8.81
N ARG A 63 -7.77 13.70 -8.21
CA ARG A 63 -9.15 13.21 -8.21
C ARG A 63 -10.05 14.05 -7.33
N ASP A 64 -9.54 14.51 -6.19
CA ASP A 64 -10.29 15.32 -5.23
C ASP A 64 -10.55 16.72 -5.78
N THR A 65 -9.53 17.36 -6.37
CA THR A 65 -9.70 18.62 -7.09
C THR A 65 -10.75 18.50 -8.19
N ARG A 66 -10.66 17.46 -9.04
CA ARG A 66 -11.63 17.25 -10.12
C ARG A 66 -13.04 16.97 -9.60
N LEU A 67 -13.17 16.28 -8.46
CA LEU A 67 -14.46 16.03 -7.82
C LEU A 67 -15.07 17.34 -7.32
N GLU A 68 -14.27 18.18 -6.68
CA GLU A 68 -14.70 19.47 -6.16
C GLU A 68 -15.11 20.45 -7.26
N GLU A 69 -14.31 20.55 -8.33
CA GLU A 69 -14.67 21.34 -9.52
C GLU A 69 -16.02 20.92 -10.11
N LYS A 70 -16.26 19.61 -10.20
CA LYS A 70 -17.55 19.09 -10.65
C LYS A 70 -18.65 19.48 -9.67
N ARG A 71 -18.46 19.32 -8.37
CA ARG A 71 -19.43 19.67 -7.34
C ARG A 71 -19.84 21.14 -7.44
N MET A 72 -18.87 22.05 -7.53
CA MET A 72 -19.12 23.48 -7.73
C MET A 72 -19.97 23.74 -8.98
N LYS A 73 -19.65 23.12 -10.12
CA LYS A 73 -20.42 23.27 -11.36
C LYS A 73 -21.86 22.76 -11.20
N TRP A 74 -22.05 21.60 -10.58
CA TRP A 74 -23.38 21.03 -10.32
C TRP A 74 -24.19 21.88 -9.34
N ASP A 75 -23.54 22.56 -8.40
CA ASP A 75 -24.19 23.44 -7.44
C ASP A 75 -24.62 24.74 -8.09
N ALA A 76 -23.74 25.37 -8.87
CA ALA A 76 -24.07 26.58 -9.64
C ALA A 76 -25.27 26.34 -10.58
N ASN A 77 -25.24 25.25 -11.37
CA ASN A 77 -26.34 24.92 -12.27
C ASN A 77 -27.66 24.67 -11.52
N ARG A 78 -27.59 24.03 -10.35
CA ARG A 78 -28.78 23.72 -9.56
C ARG A 78 -29.36 24.98 -8.91
N GLU A 79 -28.52 25.87 -8.43
CA GLU A 79 -28.93 27.17 -7.91
C GLU A 79 -29.66 27.99 -8.99
N GLU A 80 -29.15 27.99 -10.22
CA GLU A 80 -29.84 28.61 -11.37
C GLU A 80 -31.22 27.98 -11.62
N HIS A 81 -31.34 26.66 -11.49
CA HIS A 81 -32.64 25.98 -11.62
C HIS A 81 -33.61 26.34 -10.50
N PHE A 82 -33.14 26.49 -9.26
CA PHE A 82 -33.97 26.94 -8.14
C PHE A 82 -34.44 28.37 -8.34
N ALA A 83 -33.55 29.29 -8.74
CA ALA A 83 -33.93 30.67 -9.06
C ALA A 83 -35.02 30.74 -10.15
N LYS A 84 -34.88 29.95 -11.23
CA LYS A 84 -35.90 29.83 -12.29
C LYS A 84 -37.24 29.26 -11.81
N MET A 85 -37.24 28.42 -10.77
CA MET A 85 -38.48 27.93 -10.15
C MET A 85 -39.11 28.99 -9.26
N GLU A 86 -38.31 29.73 -8.50
CA GLU A 86 -38.75 30.84 -7.66
C GLU A 86 -39.37 31.97 -8.50
N GLU A 87 -38.77 32.34 -9.63
CA GLU A 87 -39.32 33.35 -10.57
C GLU A 87 -40.68 32.94 -11.16
N LYS A 88 -40.93 31.63 -11.31
CA LYS A 88 -42.19 31.10 -11.87
C LYS A 88 -43.29 30.94 -10.84
N ALA A 89 -42.95 30.95 -9.55
CA ALA A 89 -43.92 30.81 -8.47
C ALA A 89 -44.65 32.15 -8.29
N GLN A 90 -45.92 32.19 -8.69
CA GLN A 90 -46.72 33.42 -8.67
C GLN A 90 -47.44 33.58 -7.32
N THR A 91 -47.99 32.49 -6.79
CA THR A 91 -48.71 32.47 -5.51
C THR A 91 -47.78 32.21 -4.34
N ASP A 92 -48.20 32.58 -3.12
CA ASP A 92 -47.38 32.35 -1.93
C ASP A 92 -47.25 30.87 -1.60
N GLU A 93 -48.27 30.05 -1.91
CA GLU A 93 -48.25 28.60 -1.78
C GLU A 93 -47.20 27.98 -2.73
N GLN A 94 -47.13 28.48 -3.98
CA GLN A 94 -46.11 28.04 -4.94
C GLN A 94 -44.71 28.41 -4.47
N LYS A 95 -44.51 29.61 -3.93
CA LYS A 95 -43.20 30.04 -3.40
C LYS A 95 -42.78 29.17 -2.22
N GLN A 96 -43.69 28.90 -1.28
CA GLN A 96 -43.44 27.98 -0.16
C GLN A 96 -43.09 26.57 -0.64
N ALA A 97 -43.79 26.06 -1.66
CA ALA A 97 -43.49 24.76 -2.26
C ALA A 97 -42.09 24.71 -2.87
N VAL A 98 -41.68 25.75 -3.61
CA VAL A 98 -40.33 25.84 -4.19
C VAL A 98 -39.26 25.89 -3.09
N MET A 99 -39.48 26.69 -2.03
CA MET A 99 -38.57 26.76 -0.88
C MET A 99 -38.40 25.39 -0.21
N ALA A 100 -39.51 24.69 0.07
CA ALA A 100 -39.48 23.36 0.68
C ALA A 100 -38.77 22.34 -0.22
N PHE A 101 -39.02 22.36 -1.53
CA PHE A 101 -38.36 21.50 -2.50
C PHE A 101 -36.85 21.78 -2.56
N ARG A 102 -36.46 23.06 -2.64
CA ARG A 102 -35.06 23.51 -2.64
C ARG A 102 -34.32 23.02 -1.40
N GLN A 103 -34.93 23.20 -0.23
CA GLN A 103 -34.36 22.76 1.03
C GLN A 103 -34.16 21.24 1.05
N ALA A 104 -35.21 20.47 0.77
CA ALA A 104 -35.16 19.00 0.79
C ALA A 104 -34.09 18.44 -0.19
N VAL A 105 -34.00 18.99 -1.40
CA VAL A 105 -32.99 18.57 -2.38
C VAL A 105 -31.58 18.96 -1.94
N THR A 106 -31.39 20.14 -1.36
CA THR A 106 -30.07 20.60 -0.90
C THR A 106 -29.57 19.75 0.25
N GLU A 107 -30.42 19.46 1.24
CA GLU A 107 -30.11 18.56 2.36
C GLU A 107 -29.79 17.15 1.86
N ALA A 108 -30.57 16.60 0.92
CA ALA A 108 -30.32 15.28 0.34
C ALA A 108 -28.97 15.20 -0.39
N ILE A 109 -28.58 16.26 -1.10
CA ILE A 109 -27.29 16.32 -1.79
C ILE A 109 -26.14 16.37 -0.79
N GLN A 110 -26.27 17.17 0.27
CA GLN A 110 -25.26 17.27 1.31
C GLN A 110 -25.09 15.91 2.01
N ALA A 111 -26.19 15.25 2.40
CA ALA A 111 -26.17 13.93 3.00
C ALA A 111 -25.49 12.90 2.08
N ARG A 112 -25.84 12.88 0.78
CA ARG A 112 -25.20 11.99 -0.20
C ARG A 112 -23.69 12.27 -0.32
N ARG A 113 -23.28 13.54 -0.37
CA ARG A 113 -21.86 13.91 -0.47
C ARG A 113 -21.09 13.43 0.75
N MET A 114 -21.59 13.72 1.95
CA MET A 114 -20.97 13.29 3.20
C MET A 114 -20.78 11.77 3.24
N ALA A 115 -21.84 10.99 2.93
CA ALA A 115 -21.76 9.54 2.92
C ALA A 115 -20.77 8.98 1.89
N ILE A 116 -20.70 9.59 0.69
CA ILE A 116 -19.73 9.17 -0.34
C ILE A 116 -18.30 9.54 0.06
N ASP A 117 -18.09 10.73 0.63
CA ASP A 117 -16.76 11.18 1.05
C ASP A 117 -16.24 10.33 2.22
N GLU A 118 -17.10 10.01 3.18
CA GLU A 118 -16.81 9.05 4.25
C GLU A 118 -16.43 7.68 3.70
N ALA A 119 -17.20 7.13 2.75
CA ALA A 119 -16.88 5.86 2.11
C ALA A 119 -15.53 5.89 1.34
N ILE A 120 -15.20 7.02 0.72
CA ILE A 120 -13.91 7.22 0.04
C ILE A 120 -12.76 7.28 1.05
N ASN A 121 -12.93 8.00 2.17
CA ASN A 121 -11.92 8.15 3.21
C ASN A 121 -11.66 6.81 3.91
N ASN A 122 -12.72 6.12 4.36
CA ASN A 122 -12.59 4.79 4.97
C ASN A 122 -11.85 3.80 4.07
N PHE A 123 -12.12 3.83 2.76
CA PHE A 123 -11.38 3.02 1.79
C PHE A 123 -9.91 3.42 1.69
N ARG A 124 -9.59 4.72 1.65
CA ARG A 124 -8.21 5.19 1.58
C ARG A 124 -7.41 4.80 2.80
N ASP A 125 -7.99 4.99 3.99
CA ASP A 125 -7.36 4.67 5.27
C ASP A 125 -7.08 3.16 5.34
N SER A 126 -8.07 2.33 5.00
CA SER A 126 -7.90 0.87 4.97
C SER A 126 -6.80 0.44 3.97
N VAL A 127 -6.71 1.09 2.81
CA VAL A 127 -5.65 0.81 1.83
C VAL A 127 -4.26 1.23 2.35
N ASP A 128 -4.19 2.36 3.06
CA ASP A 128 -2.94 2.83 3.66
C ASP A 128 -2.48 1.91 4.80
N ASP A 129 -3.41 1.38 5.60
CA ASP A 129 -3.13 0.37 6.62
C ASP A 129 -2.58 -0.93 6.01
N VAL A 130 -3.21 -1.44 4.94
CA VAL A 130 -2.71 -2.62 4.21
C VAL A 130 -1.31 -2.36 3.65
N LYS A 131 -1.07 -1.17 3.08
CA LYS A 131 0.24 -0.76 2.58
C LYS A 131 1.28 -0.72 3.70
N PHE A 132 0.93 -0.14 4.85
CA PHE A 132 1.82 -0.05 6.00
C PHE A 132 2.16 -1.43 6.56
N SER A 133 1.16 -2.28 6.76
CA SER A 133 1.33 -3.68 7.19
C SER A 133 2.27 -4.44 6.25
N ARG A 134 2.03 -4.34 4.94
CA ARG A 134 2.90 -4.96 3.92
C ARG A 134 4.32 -4.40 3.96
N LYS A 135 4.51 -3.10 4.15
CA LYS A 135 5.85 -2.48 4.29
C LYS A 135 6.58 -3.09 5.47
N SER A 136 5.95 -3.11 6.65
CA SER A 136 6.53 -3.66 7.87
C SER A 136 6.92 -5.13 7.72
N ALA A 137 6.04 -5.97 7.16
CA ALA A 137 6.33 -7.38 6.92
C ALA A 137 7.53 -7.59 5.96
N ILE A 138 7.65 -6.75 4.92
CA ILE A 138 8.81 -6.81 4.01
C ILE A 138 10.08 -6.32 4.71
N ASP A 139 10.01 -5.30 5.56
CA ASP A 139 11.17 -4.78 6.29
C ASP A 139 11.72 -5.81 7.27
N GLU A 140 10.84 -6.52 7.99
CA GLU A 140 11.22 -7.66 8.83
C GLU A 140 11.84 -8.80 8.01
N LEU A 141 11.28 -9.11 6.84
CA LEU A 141 11.79 -10.15 5.96
C LEU A 141 13.18 -9.80 5.39
N VAL A 142 13.39 -8.55 4.98
CA VAL A 142 14.69 -8.06 4.50
C VAL A 142 15.73 -8.12 5.62
N LYS A 143 15.37 -7.70 6.84
CA LYS A 143 16.22 -7.82 8.02
C LYS A 143 16.61 -9.26 8.29
N LYS A 144 15.64 -10.18 8.30
CA LYS A 144 15.87 -11.62 8.49
C LYS A 144 16.83 -12.18 7.43
N PHE A 145 16.61 -11.87 6.16
CA PHE A 145 17.48 -12.33 5.08
C PHE A 145 18.92 -11.82 5.24
N ARG A 146 19.08 -10.56 5.66
CA ARG A 146 20.40 -9.99 5.94
C ARG A 146 21.10 -10.71 7.09
N GLU A 147 20.39 -10.99 8.18
CA GLU A 147 20.90 -11.75 9.32
C GLU A 147 21.30 -13.17 8.92
N ASP A 148 20.49 -13.88 8.13
CA ASP A 148 20.79 -15.22 7.63
C ASP A 148 22.04 -15.24 6.73
N VAL A 149 22.17 -14.24 5.84
CA VAL A 149 23.36 -14.09 4.98
C VAL A 149 24.59 -13.81 5.82
N LYS A 150 24.51 -12.89 6.80
CA LYS A 150 25.62 -12.56 7.69
C LYS A 150 26.06 -13.79 8.49
N ALA A 151 25.12 -14.53 9.07
CA ALA A 151 25.39 -15.76 9.81
C ALA A 151 26.06 -16.83 8.92
N ALA A 152 25.65 -16.94 7.65
CA ALA A 152 26.28 -17.87 6.71
C ALA A 152 27.76 -17.53 6.46
N TYR A 153 28.09 -16.23 6.31
CA TYR A 153 29.47 -15.77 6.16
C TYR A 153 30.29 -15.90 7.44
N GLU A 154 29.74 -15.51 8.60
CA GLU A 154 30.39 -15.67 9.91
C GLU A 154 30.72 -17.14 10.19
N LYS A 155 29.78 -18.06 9.89
CA LYS A 155 30.03 -19.50 9.98
C LYS A 155 31.13 -19.95 9.03
N ALA A 156 31.12 -19.49 7.77
CA ALA A 156 32.14 -19.88 6.80
C ALA A 156 33.54 -19.39 7.19
N VAL A 157 33.66 -18.20 7.79
CA VAL A 157 34.92 -17.69 8.35
C VAL A 157 35.36 -18.58 9.52
N SER A 158 34.46 -18.85 10.47
CA SER A 158 34.76 -19.69 11.63
C SER A 158 35.17 -21.13 11.25
N ASP A 159 34.47 -21.76 10.31
CA ASP A 159 34.82 -23.09 9.80
C ASP A 159 36.22 -23.05 9.12
N CYS A 160 36.51 -22.00 8.36
CA CYS A 160 37.81 -21.81 7.69
C CYS A 160 38.97 -21.66 8.69
N GLU A 161 38.78 -20.84 9.73
CA GLU A 161 39.77 -20.61 10.80
C GLU A 161 39.98 -21.85 11.67
N SER A 162 38.95 -22.68 11.83
CA SER A 162 38.99 -23.94 12.58
C SER A 162 39.64 -25.08 11.80
N GLY A 163 40.11 -24.84 10.57
CA GLY A 163 40.78 -25.85 9.74
C GLY A 163 39.84 -26.86 9.09
N VAL A 164 38.54 -26.54 8.98
CA VAL A 164 37.61 -27.36 8.19
C VAL A 164 38.06 -27.39 6.73
N ASP A 165 37.90 -28.53 6.07
CA ASP A 165 38.22 -28.68 4.65
C ASP A 165 37.57 -27.58 3.79
N LEU A 166 38.37 -26.95 2.92
CA LEU A 166 37.93 -25.79 2.13
C LEU A 166 36.79 -26.11 1.15
N GLN A 167 36.74 -27.35 0.65
CA GLN A 167 35.62 -27.78 -0.19
C GLN A 167 34.34 -27.87 0.64
N ALA A 168 34.41 -28.42 1.85
CA ALA A 168 33.30 -28.43 2.79
C ALA A 168 32.85 -27.01 3.19
N VAL A 169 33.77 -26.09 3.51
CA VAL A 169 33.44 -24.67 3.81
C VAL A 169 32.65 -24.03 2.67
N ARG A 170 33.10 -24.21 1.42
CA ARG A 170 32.43 -23.64 0.24
C ARG A 170 31.05 -24.26 0.01
N GLN A 171 30.92 -25.57 0.18
CA GLN A 171 29.64 -26.27 0.03
C GLN A 171 28.64 -25.82 1.10
N ASN A 172 29.06 -25.71 2.36
CA ASN A 172 28.23 -25.25 3.46
C ASN A 172 27.78 -23.80 3.27
N LEU A 173 28.68 -22.89 2.89
CA LEU A 173 28.33 -21.50 2.59
C LEU A 173 27.28 -21.42 1.47
N ARG A 174 27.48 -22.16 0.37
CA ARG A 174 26.50 -22.19 -0.73
C ARG A 174 25.15 -22.74 -0.31
N ALA A 175 25.14 -23.81 0.49
CA ALA A 175 23.92 -24.39 1.02
C ALA A 175 23.17 -23.39 1.92
N ASN A 176 23.86 -22.75 2.85
CA ASN A 176 23.26 -21.77 3.76
C ASN A 176 22.69 -20.56 3.00
N LEU A 177 23.43 -20.02 2.03
CA LEU A 177 22.95 -18.90 1.20
C LEU A 177 21.76 -19.30 0.32
N ARG A 178 21.74 -20.55 -0.16
CA ARG A 178 20.60 -21.10 -0.90
C ARG A 178 19.37 -21.17 0.00
N THR A 179 19.50 -21.73 1.19
CA THR A 179 18.41 -21.81 2.17
C THR A 179 17.89 -20.42 2.53
N ALA A 180 18.76 -19.45 2.83
CA ALA A 180 18.37 -18.07 3.12
C ALA A 180 17.54 -17.46 1.97
N ARG A 181 17.96 -17.71 0.72
CA ARG A 181 17.25 -17.23 -0.47
C ARG A 181 15.90 -17.91 -0.67
N GLU A 182 15.83 -19.23 -0.47
CA GLU A 182 14.58 -19.99 -0.59
C GLU A 182 13.58 -19.53 0.48
N ASN A 183 14.02 -19.35 1.72
CA ASN A 183 13.21 -18.79 2.81
C ASN A 183 12.69 -17.39 2.44
N PHE A 184 13.57 -16.49 1.98
CA PHE A 184 13.17 -15.14 1.57
C PHE A 184 12.10 -15.15 0.47
N VAL A 185 12.26 -16.01 -0.54
CA VAL A 185 11.29 -16.10 -1.64
C VAL A 185 9.94 -16.63 -1.14
N ASN A 186 9.95 -17.67 -0.32
CA ASN A 186 8.73 -18.29 0.22
C ASN A 186 7.97 -17.33 1.14
N ASP A 187 8.67 -16.67 2.06
CA ASP A 187 8.08 -15.71 2.99
C ASP A 187 7.52 -14.49 2.25
N ARG A 188 8.22 -14.01 1.23
CA ARG A 188 7.73 -12.92 0.37
C ARG A 188 6.44 -13.31 -0.36
N GLN A 189 6.34 -14.52 -0.89
CA GLN A 189 5.12 -15.00 -1.54
C GLN A 189 3.94 -15.06 -0.57
N ASN A 190 4.20 -15.41 0.69
CA ASN A 190 3.16 -15.40 1.73
C ASN A 190 2.69 -13.98 2.04
N ILE A 191 3.59 -13.00 2.07
CA ILE A 191 3.23 -11.58 2.21
C ILE A 191 2.42 -11.08 0.99
N GLU A 192 2.74 -11.51 -0.23
CA GLU A 192 2.00 -11.08 -1.43
C GLU A 192 0.54 -11.56 -1.45
N LYS A 193 0.23 -12.69 -0.80
CA LYS A 193 -1.14 -13.20 -0.67
C LYS A 193 -2.04 -12.30 0.19
N LEU A 194 -1.49 -11.41 1.01
CA LEU A 194 -2.25 -10.38 1.73
C LEU A 194 -2.97 -9.39 0.79
N SER A 195 -2.63 -9.37 -0.50
CA SER A 195 -3.37 -8.58 -1.49
C SER A 195 -4.83 -9.01 -1.68
N ALA A 196 -5.21 -10.21 -1.22
CA ALA A 196 -6.60 -10.67 -1.17
C ALA A 196 -7.50 -9.76 -0.29
N ASP A 197 -6.91 -8.98 0.61
CA ASP A 197 -7.64 -8.10 1.53
C ASP A 197 -8.23 -6.86 0.84
N MET A 198 -7.88 -6.60 -0.43
CA MET A 198 -8.34 -5.42 -1.16
C MET A 198 -9.76 -5.55 -1.71
N GLU A 199 -10.20 -6.75 -2.09
CA GLU A 199 -11.49 -6.96 -2.73
C GLU A 199 -12.69 -6.65 -1.78
N PRO A 200 -12.67 -7.10 -0.51
CA PRO A 200 -13.68 -6.68 0.47
C PRO A 200 -13.75 -5.15 0.66
N LEU A 201 -12.61 -4.46 0.65
CA LEU A 201 -12.57 -2.99 0.79
C LEU A 201 -13.23 -2.29 -0.41
N ILE A 202 -13.00 -2.80 -1.61
CA ILE A 202 -13.61 -2.27 -2.84
C ILE A 202 -15.12 -2.46 -2.80
N GLU A 203 -15.60 -3.64 -2.40
CA GLU A 203 -17.03 -3.93 -2.35
C GLU A 203 -17.72 -3.10 -1.26
N ALA A 204 -17.13 -2.99 -0.06
CA ALA A 204 -17.66 -2.15 1.01
C ALA A 204 -17.83 -0.68 0.57
N LYS A 205 -16.83 -0.12 -0.13
CA LYS A 205 -16.93 1.23 -0.70
C LYS A 205 -18.06 1.32 -1.74
N ARG A 206 -18.16 0.33 -2.62
CA ARG A 206 -19.18 0.31 -3.68
C ARG A 206 -20.59 0.24 -3.11
N GLU A 207 -20.81 -0.62 -2.12
CA GLU A 207 -22.08 -0.76 -1.40
C GLU A 207 -22.46 0.54 -0.69
N ALA A 208 -21.52 1.18 0.02
CA ALA A 208 -21.76 2.46 0.69
C ALA A 208 -22.15 3.57 -0.31
N ILE A 209 -21.46 3.66 -1.45
CA ILE A 209 -21.79 4.62 -2.52
C ILE A 209 -23.17 4.31 -3.11
N LYS A 210 -23.47 3.04 -3.39
CA LYS A 210 -24.77 2.61 -3.91
C LYS A 210 -25.89 3.00 -2.94
N LYS A 211 -25.71 2.73 -1.64
CA LYS A 211 -26.66 3.11 -0.60
C LYS A 211 -26.89 4.63 -0.58
N ALA A 212 -25.83 5.43 -0.57
CA ALA A 212 -25.95 6.90 -0.59
C ALA A 212 -26.71 7.42 -1.81
N ILE A 213 -26.55 6.77 -2.97
CA ILE A 213 -27.29 7.10 -4.20
C ILE A 213 -28.77 6.71 -4.07
N ASP A 214 -29.06 5.52 -3.56
CA ASP A 214 -30.43 5.02 -3.43
C ASP A 214 -31.22 5.82 -2.37
N ASP A 215 -30.58 6.18 -1.25
CA ASP A 215 -31.14 7.09 -0.24
C ASP A 215 -31.46 8.47 -0.84
N PHE A 216 -30.55 9.04 -1.63
CA PHE A 216 -30.77 10.30 -2.34
C PHE A 216 -31.96 10.23 -3.30
N LYS A 217 -32.07 9.15 -4.08
CA LYS A 217 -33.20 8.98 -5.01
C LYS A 217 -34.53 8.93 -4.26
N ALA A 218 -34.59 8.22 -3.14
CA ALA A 218 -35.80 8.14 -2.33
C ALA A 218 -36.24 9.52 -1.83
N VAL A 219 -35.30 10.35 -1.34
CA VAL A 219 -35.61 11.73 -0.91
C VAL A 219 -36.04 12.59 -2.09
N LEU A 220 -35.38 12.47 -3.25
CA LEU A 220 -35.72 13.25 -4.43
C LEU A 220 -37.11 12.92 -4.97
N GLU A 221 -37.49 11.64 -5.04
CA GLU A 221 -38.82 11.22 -5.47
C GLU A 221 -39.91 11.72 -4.51
N LYS A 222 -39.66 11.64 -3.20
CA LYS A 222 -40.56 12.23 -2.20
C LYS A 222 -40.70 13.75 -2.38
N ALA A 223 -39.58 14.48 -2.47
CA ALA A 223 -39.59 15.93 -2.64
C ALA A 223 -40.33 16.35 -3.92
N ARG A 224 -40.19 15.61 -5.02
CA ARG A 224 -40.94 15.85 -6.26
C ARG A 224 -42.44 15.63 -6.09
N ALA A 225 -42.84 14.56 -5.41
CA ALA A 225 -44.24 14.27 -5.13
C ALA A 225 -44.88 15.37 -4.27
N ASP A 226 -44.19 15.76 -3.19
CA ASP A 226 -44.63 16.82 -2.28
C ASP A 226 -44.75 18.18 -3.02
N PHE A 227 -43.74 18.51 -3.84
CA PHE A 227 -43.76 19.72 -4.67
C PHE A 227 -44.93 19.74 -5.66
N LYS A 228 -45.16 18.64 -6.38
CA LYS A 228 -46.27 18.52 -7.34
C LYS A 228 -47.62 18.65 -6.64
N ALA A 229 -47.78 18.04 -5.47
CA ALA A 229 -49.01 18.13 -4.69
C ALA A 229 -49.28 19.57 -4.19
N ALA A 230 -48.23 20.29 -3.77
CA ALA A 230 -48.37 21.67 -3.31
C ALA A 230 -48.72 22.63 -4.45
N VAL A 231 -48.04 22.53 -5.60
CA VAL A 231 -48.31 23.40 -6.77
C VAL A 231 -49.67 23.08 -7.42
N GLY A 232 -50.08 21.82 -7.46
CA GLY A 232 -51.38 21.43 -8.04
C GLY A 232 -52.60 21.87 -7.22
N LYS A 233 -52.44 22.16 -5.94
CA LYS A 233 -53.50 22.73 -5.08
C LYS A 233 -53.64 24.24 -5.27
N GLY A 234 -52.54 24.96 -5.54
CA GLY A 234 -52.56 26.40 -5.77
C GLY A 234 -53.30 26.83 -7.04
N THR A 235 -53.40 25.97 -8.06
CA THR A 235 -54.14 26.28 -9.30
C THR A 235 -55.66 26.10 -9.20
N SER A 236 -56.16 25.45 -8.14
CA SER A 236 -57.60 25.19 -7.96
C SER A 236 -58.33 26.20 -7.07
N GLU A 237 -57.61 27.10 -6.39
CA GLU A 237 -58.20 28.04 -5.43
C GLU A 237 -58.29 29.49 -5.94
N GLU A 238 -57.69 29.84 -7.09
CA GLU A 238 -57.78 31.19 -7.71
C GLU A 238 -58.91 31.30 -8.77
N GLY A 239 -59.83 30.33 -8.80
CA GLY A 239 -60.89 30.21 -9.81
C GLY A 239 -62.34 30.26 -9.30
N GLU A 240 -62.58 30.75 -8.09
CA GLU A 240 -63.92 31.04 -7.55
C GLU A 240 -64.13 32.52 -7.25
#